data_AF-A0A9E2UA19-F1
#
_entry.id   AF-A0A9E2UA19-F1
#
_cell.length_a   1.000
_cell.length_b   1.000
_cell.length_c   1.000
_cell.angle_alpha   90.00
_cell.angle_beta   90.00
_cell.angle_gamma   90.00
#
_symmetry.space_group_name_H-M   'P 1'
#
loop_
_entity.id
_entity.type
_entity.pdbx_description
1 polymer ?
#
loop_
_entity_poly.entity_id
_entity_poly.type
_entity_poly.pdbx_seq_one_letter_code
_entity_poly.pdbx_strand_id
1 'polypeptide(L)' 'MLDVHFWPTPNGKKVTILLEELGVDYKIVPCNIGRGD' A
#
# COMPACT_ATOMS: atom_id res chain seq x y z
N MET A 1 -6.77 10.33 6.75
CA MET A 1 -6.41 9.85 5.41
C MET A 1 -4.98 9.35 5.47
N LEU A 2 -4.78 8.05 5.25
CA LEU A 2 -3.46 7.40 5.33
C LEU A 2 -2.79 7.39 3.95
N ASP A 3 -1.46 7.54 3.91
CA ASP A 3 -0.68 7.30 2.70
C ASP A 3 -0.02 5.92 2.77
N VAL A 4 -0.34 5.07 1.80
CA VAL A 4 0.21 3.71 1.68
C VAL A 4 1.26 3.71 0.57
N HIS A 5 2.52 3.77 0.97
CA HIS A 5 3.65 3.58 0.06
C HIS A 5 3.66 2.13 -0.44
N PHE A 6 3.34 1.93 -1.72
CA PHE A 6 2.98 0.63 -2.26
C PHE A 6 3.82 0.21 -3.46
N TRP A 7 4.24 -1.05 -3.42
CA TRP A 7 4.73 -1.83 -4.56
C TRP A 7 4.05 -3.20 -4.54
N PRO A 8 3.76 -3.84 -5.70
CA PRO A 8 2.95 -5.07 -5.79
C PRO A 8 3.69 -6.33 -5.32
N THR A 9 4.10 -6.34 -4.06
CA THR A 9 4.69 -7.48 -3.34
C THR A 9 3.63 -8.18 -2.49
N PRO A 10 3.87 -9.43 -2.04
CA PRO A 10 2.99 -10.09 -1.08
C PRO A 10 2.79 -9.29 0.21
N ASN A 11 3.82 -8.58 0.68
CA ASN A 11 3.72 -7.75 1.89
C ASN A 11 2.91 -6.47 1.66
N GLY A 12 3.09 -5.80 0.51
CA GLY A 12 2.28 -4.64 0.15
C GLY A 12 0.79 -4.95 0.11
N LYS A 13 0.42 -6.11 -0.43
CA LYS A 13 -0.97 -6.57 -0.52
C LYS A 13 -1.64 -6.80 0.84
N LYS A 14 -0.90 -7.24 1.87
CA LYS A 14 -1.47 -7.51 3.21
C LYS A 14 -2.10 -6.24 3.80
N VAL A 15 -1.39 -5.12 3.67
CA VAL A 15 -1.83 -3.83 4.21
C VAL A 15 -3.05 -3.32 3.46
N THR A 16 -3.03 -3.35 2.12
CA THR A 16 -4.18 -2.89 1.33
C THR A 16 -5.42 -3.75 1.58
N ILE A 17 -5.28 -5.08 1.66
CA ILE A 17 -6.41 -5.97 1.98
C ILE A 17 -7.04 -5.60 3.33
N LEU A 18 -6.22 -5.41 4.37
CA LEU A 18 -6.74 -5.01 5.69
C LEU A 18 -7.48 -3.66 5.63
N LEU A 19 -6.92 -2.67 4.93
CA LEU A 19 -7.52 -1.34 4.86
C LEU A 19 -8.86 -1.35 4.12
N GLU A 20 -8.98 -2.16 3.06
CA GLU A 20 -10.25 -2.41 2.37
C GLU A 20 -11.27 -3.08 3.29
N GLU A 21 -10.88 -4.16 3.99
CA GLU A 21 -11.77 -4.91 4.91
C GLU A 21 -12.28 -4.03 6.07
N LEU A 22 -11.48 -3.07 6.52
CA LEU A 22 -11.84 -2.14 7.59
C LEU A 22 -12.59 -0.88 7.07
N GLY A 23 -12.71 -0.70 5.76
CA GLY A 23 -13.33 0.50 5.17
C GLY A 23 -12.60 1.80 5.53
N VAL A 24 -11.27 1.75 5.69
CA VAL A 24 -10.48 2.91 6.09
C VAL A 24 -10.04 3.70 4.86
N ASP A 25 -10.27 5.01 4.85
CA ASP A 25 -9.78 5.88 3.76
C ASP A 25 -8.25 5.96 3.72
N TYR A 26 -7.68 5.52 2.59
CA TYR A 26 -6.25 5.63 2.30
C TYR A 26 -6.00 6.00 0.83
N LYS A 27 -4.78 6.47 0.58
CA LYS A 27 -4.27 6.79 -0.75
C LYS A 27 -3.05 5.93 -1.03
N ILE A 28 -2.96 5.42 -2.26
CA ILE A 28 -1.77 4.74 -2.74
C ILE A 28 -0.71 5.78 -3.16
N VAL A 29 0.49 5.64 -2.61
CA VAL A 29 1.71 6.32 -3.07
C VAL A 29 2.61 5.26 -3.71
N PRO A 30 2.71 5.18 -5.04
CA PRO A 30 3.53 4.16 -5.68
C PRO A 30 5.02 4.36 -5.36
N CYS A 31 5.74 3.30 -5.01
CA CYS A 31 7.19 3.33 -4.75
C CYS A 31 7.92 2.24 -5.54
N ASN A 32 8.95 2.58 -6.33
CA ASN A 32 9.69 1.59 -7.11
C ASN A 32 10.90 1.04 -6.34
N ILE A 33 10.66 -0.02 -5.56
CA ILE A 33 11.72 -0.67 -4.78
C ILE A 33 12.82 -1.31 -5.65
N GLY A 34 12.54 -1.57 -6.95
CA GLY A 34 13.55 -2.05 -7.90
C GLY A 34 14.59 -0.98 -8.26
N ARG A 35 14.31 0.28 -7.95
CA ARG A 35 15.23 1.43 -8.11
C ARG A 35 15.75 1.98 -6.79
N GLY A 36 15.32 1.42 -5.66
CA GLY A 36 15.70 1.90 -4.33
C GLY A 36 15.00 3.19 -3.90
N ASP A 37 13.79 3.43 -4.41
CA ASP A 37 12.89 4.50 -3.93
C ASP A 37 12.50 4.34 -2.44
#